data_AF-A0A919HZC9-F1
#
_entry.id   AF-A0A919HZC9-F1
#
_cell.length_a   1.000
_cell.length_b   1.000
_cell.length_c   1.000
_cell.angle_alpha   90.00
_cell.angle_beta   90.00
_cell.angle_gamma   90.00
#
_symmetry.space_group_name_H-M   'P 1'
#
loop_
_entity.id
_entity.type
_entity.pdbx_description
1 polymer ?
#
loop_
_entity_poly.entity_id
_entity_poly.type
_entity_poly.pdbx_seq_one_letter_code
_entity_poly.pdbx_strand_id
1 'polypeptide(L)' 'MQVPDGTIDPFRLTAANMLDAREHGAQILTGCEVTGLLRRGDRVCGVRIRPPTSPGPRSVRRDGG' A
#
# COMPACT_ATOMS: atom_id res chain seq x y z
N MET A 1 11.14 24.42 -31.44
CA MET A 1 10.13 23.47 -30.92
C MET A 1 10.16 23.59 -29.41
N GLN A 2 9.10 24.12 -28.79
CA GLN A 2 9.04 24.34 -27.35
C GLN A 2 8.67 23.02 -26.69
N VAL A 3 9.50 22.52 -25.78
CA VAL A 3 9.13 21.36 -24.96
C VAL A 3 8.09 21.88 -23.97
N PRO A 4 6.85 21.38 -23.99
CA PRO A 4 5.86 21.82 -23.02
C PRO A 4 6.35 21.36 -21.64
N ASP A 5 6.59 22.31 -20.75
CA ASP A 5 6.94 22.02 -19.36
C ASP A 5 5.78 21.24 -18.73
N GLY A 6 5.93 19.92 -18.68
CA GLY A 6 4.94 19.00 -18.13
C GLY A 6 4.99 19.02 -16.62
N THR A 7 4.37 20.01 -15.99
CA THR A 7 4.21 20.03 -14.54
C THR A 7 3.28 18.91 -14.11
N ILE A 8 3.82 17.92 -13.41
CA ILE A 8 3.05 16.84 -12.78
C ILE A 8 2.86 17.18 -11.30
N ASP A 9 1.63 17.06 -10.82
CA ASP A 9 1.34 17.06 -9.39
C ASP A 9 1.58 15.65 -8.82
N PRO A 10 2.62 15.44 -7.99
CA PRO A 10 2.96 14.12 -7.46
C PRO A 10 1.89 13.57 -6.50
N PHE A 11 1.11 14.41 -5.82
CA PHE A 11 0.03 13.95 -4.95
C PHE A 11 -1.13 13.40 -5.78
N ARG A 12 -1.50 14.11 -6.85
CA ARG A 12 -2.55 13.65 -7.76
C ARG A 12 -2.15 12.39 -8.52
N LEU A 13 -0.89 12.28 -8.93
CA LEU A 13 -0.38 11.07 -9.55
C LEU A 13 -0.44 9.87 -8.58
N THR A 14 -0.01 10.07 -7.33
CA THR A 14 -0.05 9.01 -6.31
C THR A 14 -1.50 8.57 -6.05
N ALA A 15 -2.43 9.52 -5.96
CA ALA A 15 -3.85 9.24 -5.79
C ALA A 15 -4.43 8.48 -6.99
N ALA A 16 -4.06 8.85 -8.23
CA ALA A 16 -4.49 8.16 -9.44
C ALA A 16 -4.01 6.70 -9.45
N ASN A 17 -2.74 6.44 -9.12
CA ASN A 17 -2.21 5.07 -9.03
C ASN A 17 -2.92 4.24 -7.96
N MET A 18 -3.22 4.84 -6.80
CA MET A 18 -3.98 4.16 -5.75
C MET A 18 -5.42 3.84 -6.19
N LEU A 19 -6.07 4.74 -6.93
CA LEU A 19 -7.43 4.53 -7.42
C LEU A 19 -7.48 3.44 -8.48
N ASP A 20 -6.59 3.52 -9.48
CA ASP A 20 -6.46 2.50 -10.53
C ASP A 20 -6.24 1.10 -9.93
N ALA A 21 -5.33 0.96 -8.96
CA ALA A 21 -5.11 -0.31 -8.29
C ALA A 21 -6.38 -0.83 -7.59
N ARG A 22 -7.18 0.05 -6.97
CA ARG A 22 -8.45 -0.32 -6.32
C ARG A 22 -9.50 -0.75 -7.33
N GLU A 23 -9.60 -0.06 -8.46
CA GLU A 23 -10.49 -0.42 -9.57
C GLU A 23 -10.14 -1.81 -10.12
N HIS A 24 -8.86 -2.19 -10.06
CA HIS A 24 -8.37 -3.53 -10.40
C HIS A 24 -8.37 -4.54 -9.24
N GLY A 25 -9.08 -4.24 -8.14
CA GLY A 25 -9.31 -5.17 -7.04
C GLY A 25 -8.26 -5.18 -5.93
N ALA A 26 -7.28 -4.28 -5.95
CA ALA A 26 -6.33 -4.15 -4.85
C ALA A 26 -6.99 -3.55 -3.59
N GLN A 27 -6.57 -4.05 -2.43
CA GLN A 27 -6.95 -3.45 -1.15
C GLN A 27 -5.94 -2.35 -0.76
N ILE A 28 -6.43 -1.13 -0.52
CA ILE A 28 -5.62 0.00 -0.05
C ILE A 28 -5.94 0.28 1.42
N LEU A 29 -4.91 0.26 2.27
CA LEU A 29 -5.00 0.53 3.70
C LEU A 29 -4.16 1.78 4.03
N THR A 30 -4.83 2.93 4.19
CA THR A 30 -4.16 4.18 4.57
C THR A 30 -3.99 4.29 6.09
N GLY A 31 -3.01 5.08 6.51
CA GLY A 31 -2.74 5.33 7.94
C GLY A 31 -2.29 4.11 8.75
N CYS A 32 -1.95 2.99 8.10
CA CYS A 32 -1.55 1.75 8.74
C CYS A 32 -0.02 1.62 8.77
N GLU A 33 0.59 1.67 9.95
CA GLU A 33 2.03 1.48 10.12
C GLU A 33 2.40 0.00 10.05
N VAL A 34 3.44 -0.38 9.31
CA VAL A 34 4.00 -1.74 9.33
C VAL A 34 4.92 -1.91 10.53
N THR A 35 4.59 -2.85 11.42
CA THR A 35 5.28 -3.09 12.70
C THR A 35 6.00 -4.45 12.75
N GLY A 36 6.02 -5.18 11.65
CA GLY A 36 6.71 -6.46 11.56
C GLY A 36 6.39 -7.23 10.29
N LEU A 37 7.25 -8.21 9.98
CA LEU A 37 7.09 -9.13 8.86
C LEU A 37 6.61 -10.50 9.35
N LEU A 38 5.68 -11.11 8.62
CA LEU A 38 5.28 -12.50 8.83
C LEU A 38 6.12 -13.36 7.90
N ARG A 39 6.84 -14.35 8.46
CA ARG A 39 7.75 -15.22 7.70
C ARG A 39 7.38 -16.70 7.85
N ARG A 40 7.67 -17.48 6.81
CA ARG A 40 7.71 -18.94 6.82
C ARG A 40 9.07 -19.35 6.27
N GLY A 41 9.98 -19.74 7.16
CA GLY A 41 11.40 -19.94 6.82
C GLY A 41 12.05 -18.62 6.39
N ASP A 42 12.65 -18.62 5.21
CA ASP A 42 13.26 -17.46 4.56
C ASP A 42 12.26 -16.57 3.79
N ARG A 43 11.02 -17.05 3.58
CA ARG A 43 10.00 -16.36 2.78
C ARG A 43 9.10 -15.45 3.62
N VAL A 44 8.97 -14.18 3.22
CA VAL A 44 7.94 -13.27 3.77
C VAL A 44 6.58 -13.61 3.15
N CYS A 45 5.58 -13.86 4.00
CA CYS A 45 4.23 -14.26 3.61
C CYS A 45 3.15 -13.24 4.00
N GLY A 46 3.56 -12.13 4.63
CA GLY A 46 2.66 -11.05 5.01
C GLY A 46 3.33 -10.06 5.94
N VAL A 47 2.53 -9.15 6.48
CA VAL A 47 2.97 -8.07 7.36
C VAL A 47 2.04 -7.94 8.57
N ARG A 48 2.58 -7.41 9.66
CA ARG A 48 1.80 -6.97 10.81
C ARG A 48 1.68 -5.46 10.75
N ILE A 49 0.47 -4.95 10.82
CA ILE A 49 0.14 -3.53 10.73
C ILE A 49 -0.48 -3.02 12.04
N ARG A 50 -0.33 -1.73 12.34
CA ARG A 50 -1.07 -1.03 13.39
C ARG A 50 -1.98 0.01 12.72
N PRO A 51 -3.30 -0.23 12.65
CA PRO A 51 -4.26 0.79 12.23
C PRO A 51 -4.37 1.91 13.27
N PRO A 52 -4.72 3.13 12.87
CA PRO A 52 -4.74 4.30 13.76
C PRO A 52 -5.81 4.19 14.86
N THR A 53 -6.89 3.47 14.60
CA THR A 53 -8.03 3.31 15.51
C THR A 53 -8.01 1.98 16.26
N SER A 54 -7.00 1.13 16.06
CA SER A 54 -7.00 -0.21 16.64
C SER A 54 -6.19 -0.26 17.94
N PRO A 55 -6.69 -0.92 19.00
CA PRO A 55 -5.96 -1.07 20.25
C PRO A 55 -4.72 -1.99 20.15
N GLY A 56 -4.55 -2.69 19.02
CA GLY A 56 -3.44 -3.61 18.83
C GLY A 56 -3.11 -3.88 17.36
N PRO A 57 -1.99 -4.56 17.09
CA PRO A 57 -1.58 -4.85 15.73
C PRO A 57 -2.42 -5.96 15.07
N ARG A 58 -2.67 -5.82 13.78
CA ARG A 58 -3.38 -6.76 12.89
C ARG A 58 -2.41 -7.42 11.92
N SER A 59 -2.65 -8.69 11.57
CA SER A 59 -1.92 -9.36 10.48
C SER A 59 -2.63 -9.19 9.13
N VAL A 60 -1.87 -8.91 8.08
CA VAL A 60 -2.30 -8.94 6.68
C VAL A 60 -1.42 -9.94 5.95
N ARG A 61 -2.04 -10.97 5.37
CA ARG A 61 -1.33 -11.99 4.59
C ARG A 61 -1.38 -11.62 3.12
N ARG A 62 -0.44 -12.15 2.35
CA ARG A 62 -0.58 -12.17 0.90
C ARG A 62 -1.79 -13.03 0.53
N ASP A 63 -2.76 -12.45 -0.16
CA ASP A 63 -3.90 -13.19 -0.68
C ASP A 63 -3.42 -14.06 -1.85
N GLY A 64 -3.57 -15.39 -1.72
CA GLY A 64 -3.13 -16.35 -2.74
C GLY A 64 -1.60 -16.53 -2.81
N GLY A 65 -1.13 -17.72 -2.41
CA GLY A 65 0.22 -18.22 -2.69
C GLY A 65 0.25 -18.92 -4.04
#